data_AF-A0A2G8KJT2-F1
#
_entry.id   AF-A0A2G8KJT2-F1
#
_cell.length_a   1.000
_cell.length_b   1.000
_cell.length_c   1.000
_cell.angle_alpha   90.00
_cell.angle_beta   90.00
_cell.angle_gamma   90.00
#
_symmetry.space_group_name_H-M   'P 1'
#
loop_
_entity.id
_entity.type
_entity.pdbx_description
1 polymer ?
#
loop_
_entity_poly.entity_id
_entity_poly.type
_entity_poly.pdbx_seq_one_letter_code
_entity_poly.pdbx_strand_id
1 'polypeptide(L)'
;MATPDETATTMSKPEPPQESSITAVNLRLPPFYPNDPALWFGQVESLFVTRRITSQDTKFAFVISSLQPEVAQEIRDILLTPPSKNRYDFLKSELIKRTSQSEQKRLRQLLTTEDLGDRKPSQLLRRMYQLLGDQQLESSILKQLFLQRLPTNVSSFSLLPPSKLTSTVWPRWPTKF
;
A
#
# COMPACT_ATOMS: atom_id res chain seq x y z
N MET A 1 35.27 36.00 69.07
CA MET A 1 36.46 36.01 68.18
C MET A 1 36.78 34.57 67.86
N ALA A 2 37.05 34.23 66.59
CA ALA A 2 37.35 32.89 66.08
C ALA A 2 36.26 31.78 66.20
N THR A 3 35.66 31.43 65.06
CA THR A 3 35.51 30.04 64.55
C THR A 3 36.86 29.62 63.89
N PRO A 4 37.08 28.44 63.24
CA PRO A 4 36.18 27.35 62.78
C PRO A 4 36.79 25.92 63.03
N ASP A 5 36.57 24.79 62.33
CA ASP A 5 35.61 24.32 61.28
C ASP A 5 35.52 22.76 61.28
N GLU A 6 34.70 22.18 60.37
CA GLU A 6 34.72 20.79 59.86
C GLU A 6 34.44 19.61 60.85
N THR A 7 33.99 18.41 60.44
CA THR A 7 33.79 17.78 59.11
C THR A 7 32.37 17.17 58.96
N ALA A 8 31.98 16.76 57.75
CA ALA A 8 30.76 15.98 57.48
C ALA A 8 31.05 14.67 56.73
N THR A 9 30.27 13.61 57.00
CA THR A 9 30.18 12.34 56.26
C THR A 9 28.86 11.67 56.67
N THR A 10 27.87 11.39 55.82
CA THR A 10 27.81 10.74 54.48
C THR A 10 27.83 9.21 54.53
N MET A 11 26.63 8.61 54.61
CA MET A 11 26.27 7.33 53.98
C MET A 11 24.73 7.23 54.01
N SER A 12 24.04 7.52 52.91
CA SER A 12 23.82 6.68 51.72
C SER A 12 22.55 5.83 51.85
N LYS A 13 21.56 6.11 50.99
CA LYS A 13 20.25 5.44 50.93
C LYS A 13 20.10 4.83 49.54
N PRO A 14 19.67 3.56 49.40
CA PRO A 14 19.57 2.91 48.09
C PRO A 14 18.51 3.58 47.22
N GLU A 15 18.87 3.83 45.96
CA GLU A 15 17.99 4.32 44.91
C GLU A 15 17.17 3.15 44.33
N PRO A 16 15.85 3.29 44.10
CA PRO A 16 15.08 2.28 43.39
C PRO A 16 15.54 2.18 41.92
N PRO A 17 15.40 1.01 41.27
CA PRO A 17 15.77 0.87 39.86
C PRO A 17 14.97 1.87 39.01
N GLN A 18 15.67 2.69 38.22
CA GLN A 18 15.05 3.69 37.37
C GLN A 18 14.24 3.00 36.26
N GLU A 19 12.91 2.97 36.42
CA GLU A 19 12.00 2.59 35.34
C GLU A 19 12.21 3.54 34.16
N SER A 20 12.67 3.00 33.04
CA SER A 20 13.02 3.78 31.86
C SER A 20 11.77 4.41 31.25
N SER A 21 11.50 5.66 31.65
CA SER A 21 10.30 6.42 31.29
C SER A 21 10.06 6.35 29.78
N ILE A 22 9.03 5.57 29.39
CA ILE A 22 8.65 5.37 28.00
C ILE A 22 8.13 6.71 27.49
N THR A 23 9.02 7.48 26.87
CA THR A 23 8.71 8.82 26.39
C THR A 23 7.65 8.67 25.30
N ALA A 24 6.41 9.06 25.60
CA ALA A 24 5.28 8.84 24.72
C ALA A 24 5.41 9.70 23.46
N VAL A 25 6.09 9.17 22.44
CA VAL A 25 6.33 9.85 21.17
C VAL A 25 4.98 10.03 20.46
N ASN A 26 4.36 11.19 20.66
CA ASN A 26 3.06 11.54 20.11
C ASN A 26 3.18 11.80 18.60
N LEU A 27 3.37 10.70 17.86
CA LEU A 27 3.38 10.63 16.40
C LEU A 27 1.98 10.21 15.95
N ARG A 28 1.29 11.13 15.27
CA ARG A 28 0.13 10.78 14.45
C ARG A 28 0.60 10.55 13.03
N LEU A 29 0.25 9.39 12.47
CA LEU A 29 0.43 9.12 11.05
C LEU A 29 -0.71 9.76 10.24
N PRO A 30 -0.48 10.12 8.96
CA PRO A 30 -1.58 10.48 8.05
C PRO A 30 -2.54 9.29 7.86
N PRO A 31 -3.81 9.53 7.51
CA PRO A 31 -4.75 8.45 7.19
C PRO A 31 -4.23 7.61 6.01
N PHE A 32 -4.46 6.30 6.05
CA PHE A 32 -4.00 5.36 5.01
C PHE A 32 -4.57 5.70 3.62
N TYR A 33 -3.74 5.58 2.58
CA TYR A 33 -4.13 5.82 1.18
C TYR A 33 -4.32 4.47 0.44
N PRO A 34 -5.55 3.95 0.30
CA PRO A 34 -5.77 2.65 -0.34
C PRO A 34 -5.48 2.63 -1.84
N ASN A 35 -5.49 3.79 -2.51
CA ASN A 35 -5.21 3.90 -3.95
C ASN A 35 -3.69 4.00 -4.26
N ASP A 36 -2.88 4.36 -3.27
CA ASP A 36 -1.42 4.38 -3.34
C ASP A 36 -0.81 4.14 -1.95
N PRO A 37 -0.76 2.87 -1.50
CA PRO A 37 -0.16 2.54 -0.22
C PRO A 37 1.36 2.75 -0.21
N ALA A 38 2.03 2.76 -1.38
CA ALA A 38 3.47 2.93 -1.47
C ALA A 38 3.90 4.37 -1.15
N LEU A 39 3.19 5.36 -1.68
CA LEU A 39 3.38 6.78 -1.34
C LEU A 39 3.10 7.04 0.14
N TRP A 40 2.00 6.47 0.68
CA TRP A 40 1.69 6.56 2.11
C TRP A 40 2.82 6.03 2.98
N PHE A 41 3.36 4.85 2.65
CA PHE A 41 4.50 4.29 3.38
C PHE A 41 5.75 5.17 3.29
N GLY A 42 6.07 5.74 2.12
CA GLY A 42 7.20 6.66 1.98
C GLY A 42 7.06 7.92 2.86
N GLN A 43 5.85 8.48 2.95
CA GLN A 43 5.56 9.59 3.85
C GLN A 43 5.70 9.19 5.33
N VAL A 44 5.16 8.04 5.72
CA VAL A 44 5.27 7.48 7.09
C VAL A 44 6.72 7.20 7.49
N GLU A 45 7.54 6.67 6.57
CA GLU A 45 8.96 6.42 6.81
C GLU A 45 9.75 7.71 7.04
N SER A 46 9.42 8.79 6.33
CA SER A 46 10.03 10.10 6.58
C SER A 46 9.77 10.57 8.02
N LEU A 47 8.55 10.37 8.55
CA LEU A 47 8.18 10.72 9.92
C LEU A 47 8.90 9.85 10.96
N PHE A 48 9.07 8.54 10.69
CA PHE A 48 9.86 7.67 11.55
C PHE A 48 11.34 8.08 11.59
N VAL A 49 11.94 8.44 10.46
CA VAL A 49 13.33 8.94 10.39
C VAL A 49 13.46 10.26 11.15
N THR A 50 12.59 11.24 10.91
CA THR A 50 12.60 12.54 11.60
C THR A 50 12.49 12.38 13.12
N ARG A 51 11.75 11.39 13.62
CA ARG A 51 11.58 11.10 15.05
C ARG A 51 12.54 10.02 15.60
N ARG A 52 13.52 9.58 14.81
CA ARG A 52 14.51 8.54 15.17
C ARG A 52 13.88 7.20 15.60
N ILE A 53 12.68 6.87 15.10
CA ILE A 53 11.99 5.61 15.40
C ILE A 53 12.60 4.50 14.54
N THR A 54 13.56 3.79 15.11
CA THR A 54 14.29 2.68 14.46
C THR A 54 13.64 1.32 14.68
N SER A 55 13.05 1.09 15.85
CA SER A 55 12.47 -0.20 16.28
C SER A 55 11.35 -0.68 15.34
N GLN A 56 11.48 -1.93 14.87
CA GLN A 56 10.51 -2.62 14.03
C GLN A 56 9.14 -2.72 14.69
N ASP A 57 9.09 -3.13 15.97
CA ASP A 57 7.86 -3.29 16.74
C ASP A 57 7.16 -1.95 17.00
N THR A 58 7.93 -0.88 17.23
CA THR A 58 7.38 0.47 17.39
C THR A 58 6.77 0.98 16.07
N LYS A 59 7.44 0.78 14.93
CA LYS A 59 6.88 1.12 13.60
C LYS A 59 5.62 0.29 13.29
N PHE A 60 5.66 -1.02 13.57
CA PHE A 60 4.53 -1.95 13.40
C PHE A 60 3.30 -1.51 14.20
N ALA A 61 3.49 -1.16 15.48
CA ALA A 61 2.42 -0.62 16.32
C ALA A 61 1.84 0.70 15.78
N PHE A 62 2.69 1.65 15.38
CA PHE A 62 2.23 2.92 14.80
C PHE A 62 1.42 2.71 13.51
N VAL A 63 1.88 1.86 12.58
CA VAL A 63 1.10 1.53 11.37
C VAL A 63 -0.27 0.97 11.74
N ILE A 64 -0.33 -0.09 12.54
CA ILE A 64 -1.58 -0.77 12.88
C ILE A 64 -2.57 0.19 13.56
N SER A 65 -2.09 1.05 14.46
CA SER A 65 -2.92 2.09 15.12
C SER A 65 -3.48 3.17 14.17
N SER A 66 -3.01 3.23 12.92
CA SER A 66 -3.45 4.18 11.88
C SER A 66 -4.30 3.55 10.78
N LEU A 67 -4.44 2.21 10.77
CA LEU A 67 -5.24 1.52 9.76
C LEU A 67 -6.73 1.59 10.09
N GLN A 68 -7.54 1.80 9.05
CA GLN A 68 -8.99 1.70 9.12
C GLN A 68 -9.41 0.22 9.25
N PRO A 69 -10.52 -0.11 9.91
CA PRO A 69 -10.89 -1.50 10.20
C PRO A 69 -11.09 -2.37 8.94
N GLU A 70 -11.50 -1.77 7.82
CA GLU A 70 -11.61 -2.41 6.50
C GLU A 70 -10.24 -2.86 6.00
N VAL A 71 -9.22 -2.01 6.16
CA VAL A 71 -7.82 -2.29 5.77
C VAL A 71 -7.18 -3.29 6.72
N ALA A 72 -7.51 -3.22 8.01
CA ALA A 72 -7.05 -4.20 9.01
C ALA A 72 -7.60 -5.61 8.77
N GLN A 73 -8.77 -5.77 8.12
CA GLN A 73 -9.30 -7.08 7.73
C GLN A 73 -8.46 -7.75 6.63
N GLU A 74 -7.97 -6.99 5.64
CA GLU A 74 -7.13 -7.50 4.54
C GLU A 74 -5.79 -8.11 5.03
N ILE A 75 -5.34 -7.73 6.23
CA ILE A 75 -4.10 -8.22 6.87
C ILE A 75 -4.36 -8.99 8.19
N ARG A 76 -5.59 -9.47 8.42
CA ARG A 76 -6.01 -10.08 9.70
C ARG A 76 -5.13 -11.24 10.18
N ASP A 77 -4.67 -12.07 9.27
CA ASP A 77 -3.70 -13.15 9.52
C ASP A 77 -2.34 -12.65 10.03
N ILE A 78 -1.86 -11.51 9.53
CA ILE A 78 -0.61 -10.87 9.98
C ILE A 78 -0.77 -10.27 11.38
N LEU A 79 -1.98 -9.82 11.72
CA LEU A 79 -2.32 -9.33 13.06
C LEU A 79 -2.45 -10.46 14.09
N LEU A 80 -3.02 -11.61 13.69
CA LEU A 80 -3.22 -12.79 14.55
C LEU A 80 -1.97 -13.68 14.67
N THR A 81 -1.20 -13.80 13.59
CA THR A 81 0.01 -14.63 13.49
C THR A 81 1.19 -13.77 13.00
N PRO A 82 1.64 -12.79 13.79
CA PRO A 82 2.67 -11.86 13.35
C PRO A 82 4.05 -12.54 13.26
N PRO A 83 4.89 -12.18 12.26
CA PRO A 83 6.20 -12.80 12.08
C PRO A 83 7.16 -12.49 13.24
N SER A 84 8.11 -13.38 13.47
CA SER A 84 9.07 -13.28 14.59
C SER A 84 10.24 -12.31 14.33
N LYS A 85 10.42 -11.85 13.09
CA LYS A 85 11.46 -10.89 12.66
C LYS A 85 10.91 -9.96 11.58
N ASN A 86 11.50 -8.78 11.43
CA ASN A 86 11.21 -7.79 10.37
C ASN A 86 9.70 -7.48 10.22
N ARG A 87 9.01 -7.32 11.36
CA ARG A 87 7.55 -7.18 11.45
C ARG A 87 7.00 -6.03 10.63
N TYR A 88 7.68 -4.89 10.63
CA TYR A 88 7.27 -3.73 9.85
C TYR A 88 7.49 -3.95 8.34
N ASP A 89 8.62 -4.52 7.93
CA ASP A 89 8.94 -4.73 6.51
C ASP A 89 8.03 -5.78 5.86
N PHE A 90 7.69 -6.83 6.62
CA PHE A 90 6.70 -7.84 6.21
C PHE A 90 5.29 -7.24 6.13
N LEU A 91 4.87 -6.48 7.15
CA LEU A 91 3.59 -5.76 7.15
C LEU A 91 3.48 -4.81 5.96
N LYS A 92 4.55 -4.06 5.65
CA LYS A 92 4.62 -3.13 4.51
C LYS A 92 4.45 -3.85 3.18
N SER A 93 5.20 -4.94 2.96
CA SER A 93 5.16 -5.65 1.68
C SER A 93 3.82 -6.35 1.43
N GLU A 94 3.26 -7.04 2.43
CA GLU A 94 1.94 -7.67 2.31
C GLU A 94 0.79 -6.64 2.23
N LEU A 95 0.83 -5.54 2.99
CA LEU A 95 -0.23 -4.52 2.95
C LEU A 95 -0.31 -3.86 1.56
N ILE A 96 0.83 -3.42 1.00
CA ILE A 96 0.88 -2.88 -0.38
C ILE A 96 0.30 -3.91 -1.36
N LYS A 97 0.84 -5.14 -1.33
CA LYS A 97 0.43 -6.25 -2.22
C LYS A 97 -1.06 -6.55 -2.16
N ARG A 98 -1.66 -6.64 -0.97
CA ARG A 98 -3.07 -7.01 -0.78
C ARG A 98 -4.01 -5.86 -1.11
N THR A 99 -3.68 -4.64 -0.68
CA THR A 99 -4.46 -3.45 -1.05
C THR A 99 -4.51 -3.29 -2.58
N SER A 100 -3.38 -3.40 -3.28
CA SER A 100 -3.36 -3.38 -4.76
C SER A 100 -4.13 -4.56 -5.38
N GLN A 101 -4.09 -5.77 -4.82
CA GLN A 101 -4.89 -6.89 -5.32
C GLN A 101 -6.40 -6.68 -5.13
N SER A 102 -6.82 -6.12 -3.99
CA SER A 102 -8.21 -5.81 -3.67
C SER A 102 -8.75 -4.68 -4.56
N GLU A 103 -7.94 -3.63 -4.77
CA GLU A 103 -8.21 -2.57 -5.74
C GLU A 103 -8.33 -3.12 -7.17
N GLN A 104 -7.35 -3.90 -7.64
CA GLN A 104 -7.40 -4.53 -8.96
C GLN A 104 -8.64 -5.41 -9.13
N LYS A 105 -9.04 -6.17 -8.11
CA LYS A 105 -10.27 -6.97 -8.11
C LYS A 105 -11.51 -6.08 -8.21
N ARG A 106 -11.57 -4.97 -7.46
CA ARG A 106 -12.65 -3.97 -7.51
C ARG A 106 -12.74 -3.29 -8.88
N LEU A 107 -11.62 -2.90 -9.48
CA LEU A 107 -11.54 -2.33 -10.82
C LEU A 107 -11.99 -3.33 -11.89
N ARG A 108 -11.52 -4.59 -11.82
CA ARG A 108 -12.01 -5.68 -12.69
C ARG A 108 -13.52 -5.87 -12.56
N GLN A 109 -14.05 -5.89 -11.34
CA GLN A 109 -15.48 -6.06 -11.10
C GLN A 109 -16.29 -4.87 -11.66
N LEU A 110 -15.86 -3.63 -11.43
CA LEU A 110 -16.52 -2.44 -11.98
C LEU A 110 -16.54 -2.47 -13.52
N LEU A 111 -15.43 -2.85 -14.16
CA LEU A 111 -15.34 -3.05 -15.62
C LEU A 111 -16.12 -4.30 -16.13
N THR A 112 -16.52 -5.21 -15.23
CA THR A 112 -17.34 -6.39 -15.54
C THR A 112 -18.83 -6.10 -15.37
N THR A 113 -19.20 -5.20 -14.46
CA THR A 113 -20.59 -4.81 -14.15
C THR A 113 -21.07 -3.59 -14.94
N GLU A 114 -20.18 -2.71 -15.44
CA GLU A 114 -20.58 -1.63 -16.36
C GLU A 114 -20.90 -2.22 -17.74
N ASP A 115 -22.19 -2.48 -18.00
CA ASP A 115 -22.68 -2.98 -19.29
C ASP A 115 -22.29 -2.04 -20.43
N LEU A 116 -21.70 -2.61 -21.49
CA LEU A 116 -21.18 -1.81 -22.60
C LEU A 116 -22.28 -1.24 -23.49
N GLY A 117 -23.38 -1.98 -23.69
CA GLY A 117 -24.39 -1.67 -24.71
C GLY A 117 -23.73 -1.32 -26.06
N ASP A 118 -24.16 -0.20 -26.64
CA ASP A 118 -23.69 0.29 -27.94
C ASP A 118 -22.40 1.16 -27.87
N ARG A 119 -21.68 1.18 -26.74
CA ARG A 119 -20.48 2.03 -26.59
C ARG A 119 -19.36 1.60 -27.53
N LYS A 120 -18.73 2.57 -28.19
CA LYS A 120 -17.63 2.29 -29.13
C LYS A 120 -16.41 1.71 -28.40
N PRO A 121 -15.67 0.73 -28.96
CA PRO A 121 -14.54 0.10 -28.27
C PRO A 121 -13.45 1.08 -27.79
N SER A 122 -13.23 2.19 -28.50
CA SER A 122 -12.33 3.26 -28.08
C SER A 122 -12.80 4.04 -26.84
N GLN A 123 -14.12 4.13 -26.61
CA GLN A 123 -14.69 4.72 -25.39
C GLN A 123 -14.51 3.77 -24.20
N LEU A 124 -14.68 2.45 -24.39
CA LEU A 124 -14.33 1.47 -23.36
C LEU A 124 -12.85 1.58 -22.98
N LEU A 125 -11.93 1.52 -23.95
CA LEU A 125 -10.49 1.61 -23.67
C LEU A 125 -10.14 2.89 -22.91
N ARG A 126 -10.64 4.06 -23.35
CA ARG A 126 -10.41 5.32 -22.64
C ARG A 126 -10.98 5.29 -21.21
N ARG A 127 -12.14 4.68 -20.98
CA ARG A 127 -12.75 4.53 -19.66
C ARG A 127 -11.94 3.58 -18.77
N MET A 128 -11.41 2.47 -19.32
CA MET A 128 -10.50 1.56 -18.61
C MET A 128 -9.23 2.30 -18.17
N TYR A 129 -8.57 3.05 -19.06
CA TYR A 129 -7.40 3.86 -18.70
C TYR A 129 -7.72 4.93 -17.63
N GLN A 130 -8.87 5.61 -17.72
CA GLN A 130 -9.30 6.57 -16.69
C GLN A 130 -9.58 5.94 -15.32
N LEU A 131 -9.99 4.68 -15.27
CA LEU A 131 -10.25 3.95 -14.02
C LEU A 131 -8.97 3.30 -13.43
N LEU A 132 -7.97 3.03 -14.26
CA LEU A 132 -6.66 2.51 -13.84
C LEU A 132 -5.69 3.62 -13.40
N GLY A 133 -5.83 4.84 -13.95
CA GLY A 133 -4.90 5.94 -13.69
C GLY A 133 -3.48 5.60 -14.17
N ASP A 134 -2.48 6.04 -13.40
CA ASP A 134 -1.06 5.76 -13.68
C ASP A 134 -0.56 4.45 -13.03
N GLN A 135 -1.45 3.67 -12.39
CA GLN A 135 -1.07 2.33 -11.95
C GLN A 135 -0.80 1.44 -13.16
N GLN A 136 0.38 0.81 -13.18
CA GLN A 136 0.73 -0.22 -14.16
C GLN A 136 0.00 -1.54 -13.89
N LEU A 137 -1.33 -1.53 -14.01
CA LEU A 137 -2.10 -2.74 -14.19
C LEU A 137 -1.63 -3.40 -15.50
N GLU A 138 -1.17 -4.64 -15.40
CA GLU A 138 -0.46 -5.35 -16.48
C GLU A 138 -1.24 -5.25 -17.80
N SER A 139 -0.61 -4.75 -18.88
CA SER A 139 -1.35 -4.41 -20.12
C SER A 139 -2.04 -5.62 -20.77
N SER A 140 -1.58 -6.83 -20.45
CA SER A 140 -2.20 -8.13 -20.75
C SER A 140 -3.60 -8.26 -20.15
N ILE A 141 -3.78 -7.91 -18.87
CA ILE A 141 -5.06 -7.95 -18.14
C ILE A 141 -6.07 -7.00 -18.78
N LEU A 142 -5.64 -5.76 -19.08
CA LEU A 142 -6.48 -4.76 -19.74
C LEU A 142 -6.91 -5.27 -21.14
N LYS A 143 -5.98 -5.79 -21.94
CA LYS A 143 -6.25 -6.40 -23.25
C LYS A 143 -7.22 -7.60 -23.14
N GLN A 144 -7.05 -8.48 -22.15
CA GLN A 144 -7.91 -9.65 -21.96
C GLN A 144 -9.35 -9.25 -21.63
N LEU A 145 -9.54 -8.31 -20.68
CA LEU A 145 -10.86 -7.80 -20.31
C LEU A 145 -11.54 -7.07 -21.47
N PHE A 146 -10.77 -6.30 -22.26
CA PHE A 146 -11.26 -5.63 -23.45
C PHE A 146 -11.72 -6.64 -24.53
N LEU A 147 -10.92 -7.66 -24.81
CA LEU A 147 -11.26 -8.71 -25.79
C LEU A 147 -12.49 -9.53 -25.35
N GLN A 148 -12.65 -9.80 -24.05
CA GLN A 148 -13.86 -10.44 -23.51
C GLN A 148 -15.14 -9.59 -23.61
N ARG A 149 -15.03 -8.31 -23.99
CA ARG A 149 -16.15 -7.35 -24.07
C ARG A 149 -16.38 -6.77 -25.47
N LEU A 150 -15.69 -7.28 -26.50
CA LEU A 150 -16.00 -6.96 -27.89
C LEU A 150 -17.25 -7.71 -28.37
N PRO A 151 -18.24 -7.02 -28.97
CA PRO A 151 -19.38 -7.67 -29.62
C PRO A 151 -18.93 -8.68 -30.70
N THR A 152 -19.62 -9.81 -30.83
CA THR A 152 -19.23 -10.90 -31.74
C THR A 152 -19.12 -10.46 -33.21
N ASN A 153 -19.91 -9.45 -33.59
CA ASN A 153 -19.90 -8.77 -34.90
C ASN A 153 -18.65 -7.91 -35.19
N VAL A 154 -17.73 -7.70 -34.24
CA VAL A 154 -16.35 -7.22 -34.50
C VAL A 154 -15.29 -8.29 -34.22
N SER A 155 -15.58 -9.28 -33.36
CA SER A 155 -14.68 -10.41 -33.09
C SER A 155 -14.49 -11.35 -34.29
N SER A 156 -15.37 -11.33 -35.29
CA SER A 156 -15.27 -12.10 -36.53
C SER A 156 -14.01 -11.80 -37.36
N PHE A 157 -13.44 -10.60 -37.27
CA PHE A 157 -12.14 -10.27 -37.90
C PHE A 157 -10.94 -10.77 -37.09
N SER A 158 -11.14 -11.19 -35.83
CA SER A 158 -10.09 -11.58 -34.88
C SER A 158 -9.93 -13.11 -34.75
N LEU A 159 -10.38 -13.89 -35.73
CA LEU A 159 -10.37 -15.37 -35.71
C LEU A 159 -8.98 -16.01 -36.01
N LEU A 160 -7.89 -15.32 -35.65
CA LEU A 160 -6.54 -15.88 -35.66
C LEU A 160 -6.11 -16.26 -34.23
N PRO A 161 -5.56 -17.47 -34.00
CA PRO A 161 -5.15 -17.89 -32.67
C PRO A 161 -3.96 -17.04 -32.16
N PRO A 162 -3.84 -16.83 -30.83
CA PRO A 162 -2.82 -15.94 -30.25
C PRO A 162 -1.38 -16.36 -30.57
N SER A 163 -1.15 -17.62 -30.95
CA SER A 163 0.13 -18.15 -31.43
C SER A 163 0.58 -17.63 -32.82
N LYS A 164 -0.23 -16.78 -33.48
CA LYS A 164 0.07 -16.20 -34.81
C LYS A 164 0.05 -14.66 -34.84
N LEU A 165 0.08 -13.99 -33.70
CA LEU A 165 0.12 -12.51 -33.62
C LEU A 165 1.53 -11.92 -33.88
N THR A 166 2.19 -12.36 -34.95
CA THR A 166 3.46 -11.77 -35.41
C THR A 166 3.21 -10.44 -36.14
N SER A 167 3.41 -9.33 -35.43
CA SER A 167 3.69 -7.97 -35.92
C SER A 167 3.30 -7.65 -37.38
N THR A 168 2.07 -7.19 -37.62
CA THR A 168 1.70 -6.25 -38.72
C THR A 168 0.27 -5.73 -38.53
N VAL A 169 -0.69 -6.60 -38.18
CA VAL A 169 -2.12 -6.26 -38.14
C VAL A 169 -2.57 -5.85 -36.73
N TRP A 170 -2.26 -4.62 -36.32
CA TRP A 170 -2.92 -3.92 -35.23
C TRP A 170 -3.17 -2.46 -35.64
N PRO A 171 -4.32 -1.85 -35.27
CA PRO A 171 -4.51 -0.41 -35.46
C PRO A 171 -3.43 0.34 -34.67
N ARG A 172 -2.75 1.28 -35.31
CA ARG A 172 -1.59 1.99 -34.74
C ARG A 172 -2.03 2.78 -33.50
N TRP A 173 -1.50 2.40 -32.34
CA TRP A 173 -1.83 3.02 -31.06
C TRP A 173 -1.42 4.51 -31.09
N PRO A 174 -2.25 5.44 -30.58
CA PRO A 174 -1.88 6.86 -30.50
C PRO A 174 -0.81 7.03 -29.40
N THR A 175 0.46 7.13 -29.80
CA THR A 175 1.63 7.19 -28.90
C THR A 175 1.84 8.55 -28.22
N LYS A 176 0.77 9.34 -28.06
CA LYS A 176 0.74 10.66 -27.41
C LYS A 176 -0.62 10.95 -26.80
N PHE A 177 -0.71 10.87 -25.47
CA PHE A 177 -1.42 11.81 -24.58
C PHE A 177 -0.68 11.82 -23.25
#